data_AF-A0A3D4X8X7-F1
#
_entry.id   AF-A0A3D4X8X7-F1
#
_cell.length_a   1.000
_cell.length_b   1.000
_cell.length_c   1.000
_cell.angle_alpha   90.00
_cell.angle_beta   90.00
_cell.angle_gamma   90.00
#
_symmetry.space_group_name_H-M   'P 1'
#
loop_
_entity.id
_entity.type
_entity.pdbx_description
1 polymer ?
#
loop_
_entity_poly.entity_id
_entity_poly.type
_entity_poly.pdbx_seq_one_letter_code
_entity_poly.pdbx_strand_id
1 'polypeptide(L)'
;HTGSTGGKVLIAYFSWGGNTAGIAEEIRDQTGADLFEITLVNPYSMDYNTVLDEAGRDQNEQARPELAAHVENMDEYDTILLGYPNWWASIPMPIASFLEEYDFSGKTIIPFCSHGGGRFGQSLTAI
;
A
#
# COMPACT_ATOMS: atom_id res chain seq x y z
N HIS A 1 -26.31 25.69 1.18
CA HIS A 1 -25.94 24.69 2.19
C HIS A 1 -24.43 24.67 2.34
N THR A 2 -23.94 24.90 3.53
CA THR A 2 -22.52 24.85 3.92
C THR A 2 -22.11 23.39 4.10
N GLY A 3 -21.49 22.80 3.09
CA GLY A 3 -20.84 21.50 3.18
C GLY A 3 -19.43 21.66 3.74
N SER A 4 -19.09 20.90 4.77
CA SER A 4 -17.80 20.84 5.45
C SER A 4 -16.61 20.81 4.48
N THR A 5 -15.75 21.83 4.50
CA THR A 5 -14.39 21.81 3.92
C THR A 5 -13.47 21.00 4.84
N GLY A 6 -13.69 19.69 4.91
CA GLY A 6 -12.70 18.73 5.38
C GLY A 6 -12.37 17.84 4.19
N GLY A 7 -11.12 17.81 3.74
CA GLY A 7 -10.74 17.09 2.53
C GLY A 7 -11.03 15.61 2.58
N LYS A 8 -11.15 15.02 1.39
CA LYS A 8 -11.36 13.58 1.26
C LYS A 8 -10.14 12.81 1.74
N VAL A 9 -10.40 11.59 2.21
CA VAL A 9 -9.37 10.63 2.63
C VAL A 9 -9.29 9.54 1.57
N LEU A 10 -8.07 9.25 1.12
CA LEU A 10 -7.76 8.09 0.28
C LEU A 10 -7.03 7.04 1.12
N ILE A 11 -7.44 5.79 1.01
CA ILE A 11 -6.68 4.63 1.47
C ILE A 11 -5.96 4.07 0.25
N ALA A 12 -4.66 4.36 0.11
CA ALA A 12 -3.82 3.80 -0.95
C ALA A 12 -2.95 2.69 -0.35
N TYR A 13 -2.95 1.50 -0.93
CA TYR A 13 -2.17 0.39 -0.35
C TYR A 13 -1.57 -0.55 -1.39
N PHE A 14 -0.40 -1.12 -1.08
CA PHE A 14 0.16 -2.27 -1.78
C PHE A 14 0.06 -3.50 -0.87
N SER A 15 -0.33 -4.66 -1.39
CA SER A 15 -0.37 -5.89 -0.61
C SER A 15 0.29 -7.07 -1.32
N TRP A 16 1.22 -7.71 -0.63
CA TRP A 16 1.72 -9.03 -1.00
C TRP A 16 1.29 -10.04 0.07
N GLY A 17 0.55 -11.07 -0.33
CA GLY A 17 -0.03 -12.06 0.59
C GLY A 17 -1.30 -11.62 1.34
N GLY A 18 -1.88 -10.46 1.00
CA GLY A 18 -3.25 -10.07 1.39
C GLY A 18 -3.44 -9.44 2.78
N ASN A 19 -2.44 -9.49 3.67
CA ASN A 19 -2.59 -8.92 5.02
C ASN A 19 -2.88 -7.42 5.02
N THR A 20 -2.17 -6.66 4.18
CA THR A 20 -2.38 -5.21 4.06
C THR A 20 -3.74 -4.89 3.45
N ALA A 21 -4.19 -5.70 2.47
CA ALA A 21 -5.51 -5.55 1.87
C ALA A 21 -6.62 -5.69 2.93
N GLY A 22 -6.55 -6.72 3.78
CA GLY A 22 -7.53 -6.91 4.85
C GLY A 22 -7.57 -5.74 5.84
N ILE A 23 -6.41 -5.14 6.18
CA ILE A 23 -6.37 -3.92 7.02
C ILE A 23 -6.99 -2.73 6.28
N ALA A 24 -6.67 -2.54 5.00
CA ALA A 24 -7.17 -1.44 4.19
C ALA A 24 -8.70 -1.51 4.01
N GLU A 25 -9.23 -2.71 3.79
CA GLU A 25 -10.68 -2.97 3.74
C GLU A 25 -11.36 -2.69 5.08
N GLU A 26 -10.78 -3.11 6.20
CA GLU A 26 -11.32 -2.81 7.54
C GLU A 26 -11.35 -1.29 7.80
N ILE A 27 -10.29 -0.56 7.44
CA ILE A 27 -10.26 0.91 7.54
C ILE A 27 -11.34 1.53 6.66
N ARG A 28 -11.50 1.06 5.41
CA ARG A 28 -12.56 1.52 4.50
C ARG A 28 -13.92 1.31 5.14
N ASP A 29 -14.19 0.12 5.67
CA ASP A 29 -15.50 -0.23 6.21
C ASP A 29 -15.86 0.60 7.46
N GLN A 30 -14.85 0.99 8.26
CA GLN A 30 -15.05 1.87 9.43
C GLN A 30 -15.20 3.36 9.06
N THR A 31 -14.53 3.81 8.00
CA THR A 31 -14.40 5.26 7.69
C THR A 31 -15.25 5.73 6.52
N GLY A 32 -15.62 4.82 5.61
CA GLY A 32 -16.22 5.13 4.31
C GLY A 32 -15.27 5.86 3.34
N ALA A 33 -13.96 5.88 3.61
CA ALA A 33 -12.97 6.51 2.74
C ALA A 33 -12.80 5.75 1.42
N ASP A 34 -12.30 6.45 0.40
CA ASP A 34 -12.04 5.83 -0.90
C ASP A 34 -10.85 4.86 -0.80
N LEU A 35 -10.93 3.72 -1.50
CA LEU A 35 -9.93 2.65 -1.44
C LEU A 35 -9.28 2.47 -2.81
N PHE A 36 -7.95 2.44 -2.82
CA PHE A 36 -7.14 2.28 -4.02
C PHE A 36 -6.00 1.27 -3.77
N GLU A 37 -5.94 0.24 -4.60
CA GLU A 37 -4.85 -0.75 -4.58
C GLU A 37 -3.76 -0.37 -5.59
N ILE A 38 -2.56 -0.19 -5.08
CA ILE A 38 -1.33 0.00 -5.85
C ILE A 38 -0.93 -1.37 -6.41
N THR A 39 -1.06 -1.53 -7.73
CA THR A 39 -0.74 -2.77 -8.44
C THR A 39 0.34 -2.52 -9.49
N LEU A 40 1.09 -3.56 -9.86
CA LEU A 40 2.17 -3.48 -10.85
C LEU A 40 1.70 -3.99 -12.22
N VAL A 41 2.23 -3.39 -13.30
CA VAL A 41 2.05 -3.93 -14.67
C VAL A 41 2.63 -5.34 -14.76
N ASN A 42 3.77 -5.56 -14.11
CA ASN A 42 4.40 -6.87 -13.93
C ASN A 42 4.36 -7.23 -12.44
N PRO A 43 3.35 -7.99 -11.98
CA PRO A 43 3.23 -8.37 -10.57
C PRO A 43 4.43 -9.17 -10.07
N TYR A 44 4.83 -8.95 -8.82
CA TYR A 44 5.77 -9.82 -8.14
C TYR A 44 5.22 -11.25 -8.06
N SER A 45 6.12 -12.21 -8.03
CA SER A 45 5.77 -13.61 -7.85
C SER A 45 4.99 -13.82 -6.55
N MET A 46 4.05 -14.76 -6.57
CA MET A 46 3.37 -15.24 -5.36
C MET A 46 4.18 -16.31 -4.61
N ASP A 47 5.29 -16.78 -5.19
CA ASP A 47 6.24 -17.64 -4.50
C ASP A 47 7.12 -16.82 -3.55
N TYR A 48 7.22 -17.27 -2.30
CA TYR A 48 7.89 -16.53 -1.23
C TYR A 48 9.38 -16.29 -1.51
N ASN A 49 10.12 -17.30 -1.98
CA ASN A 49 11.54 -17.13 -2.22
C ASN A 49 11.78 -16.24 -3.46
N THR A 50 10.97 -16.44 -4.49
CA THR A 50 11.06 -15.65 -5.72
C THR A 50 10.78 -14.17 -5.46
N VAL A 51 9.76 -13.83 -4.67
CA VAL A 51 9.49 -12.41 -4.33
C VAL A 51 10.60 -11.80 -3.48
N LEU A 52 11.25 -12.58 -2.59
CA LEU A 52 12.35 -12.06 -1.79
C LEU A 52 13.51 -11.63 -2.69
N ASP A 53 13.81 -12.42 -3.72
CA ASP A 53 14.85 -12.11 -4.70
C ASP A 53 14.44 -10.91 -5.59
N GLU A 54 13.20 -10.88 -6.08
CA GLU A 54 12.66 -9.79 -6.91
C GLU A 54 12.62 -8.46 -6.16
N ALA A 55 11.99 -8.43 -4.99
CA ALA A 55 11.85 -7.24 -4.17
C ALA A 55 13.21 -6.78 -3.63
N GLY A 56 14.10 -7.71 -3.27
CA GLY A 56 15.45 -7.41 -2.84
C GLY A 56 16.29 -6.77 -3.95
N ARG A 57 16.21 -7.29 -5.18
CA ARG A 57 16.84 -6.68 -6.36
C ARG A 57 16.30 -5.26 -6.59
N ASP A 58 14.98 -5.11 -6.65
CA ASP A 58 14.35 -3.82 -6.88
C ASP A 58 14.73 -2.78 -5.81
N GLN A 59 14.82 -3.20 -4.54
CA GLN A 59 15.27 -2.33 -3.44
C GLN A 59 16.74 -1.92 -3.59
N ASN A 60 17.63 -2.87 -3.92
CA ASN A 60 19.06 -2.59 -4.11
C ASN A 60 19.31 -1.66 -5.30
N GLU A 61 18.54 -1.82 -6.38
CA GLU A 61 18.64 -1.01 -7.59
C GLU A 61 17.89 0.33 -7.48
N GLN A 62 17.16 0.56 -6.38
CA GLN A 62 16.24 1.69 -6.23
C GLN A 62 15.26 1.77 -7.41
N ALA A 63 14.74 0.62 -7.85
CA ALA A 63 13.83 0.53 -8.97
C ALA A 63 12.53 1.33 -8.75
N ARG A 64 11.87 1.72 -9.83
CA ARG A 64 10.51 2.29 -9.83
C ARG A 64 9.63 1.44 -10.74
N PRO A 65 9.19 0.24 -10.26
CA PRO A 65 8.40 -0.65 -11.09
C PRO A 65 7.11 0.04 -11.55
N GLU A 66 6.75 -0.18 -12.81
CA GLU A 66 5.59 0.46 -13.45
C GLU A 66 4.27 0.03 -12.79
N LEU A 67 3.46 1.01 -12.40
CA LEU A 67 2.15 0.78 -11.79
C LEU A 67 1.08 0.52 -12.85
N ALA A 68 0.16 -0.40 -12.59
CA ALA A 68 -0.92 -0.79 -13.51
C ALA A 68 -2.18 0.07 -13.36
N ALA A 69 -2.31 0.77 -12.24
CA ALA A 69 -3.46 1.61 -11.92
C ALA A 69 -2.99 2.94 -11.36
N HIS A 70 -3.79 3.98 -11.58
CA HIS A 70 -3.50 5.36 -11.19
C HIS A 70 -4.73 5.97 -10.53
N VAL A 71 -4.51 6.78 -9.51
CA VAL A 71 -5.57 7.52 -8.82
C VAL A 71 -6.03 8.67 -9.72
N GLU A 72 -7.28 8.62 -10.16
CA GLU A 72 -7.89 9.76 -10.84
C GLU A 72 -8.17 10.88 -9.82
N ASN A 73 -7.88 12.13 -10.19
CA ASN A 73 -8.15 13.33 -9.39
C ASN A 73 -7.50 13.31 -7.98
N MET A 74 -6.22 12.95 -7.88
CA MET A 74 -5.45 12.96 -6.61
C MET A 74 -5.58 14.29 -5.82
N ASP A 75 -5.82 15.41 -6.52
CA ASP A 75 -6.02 16.74 -5.93
C ASP A 75 -7.25 16.84 -5.00
N GLU A 76 -8.22 15.94 -5.11
CA GLU A 76 -9.41 15.92 -4.24
C GLU A 76 -9.13 15.42 -2.82
N TYR A 77 -7.99 14.74 -2.61
CA TYR A 77 -7.63 14.14 -1.33
C TYR A 77 -6.67 15.02 -0.54
N ASP A 78 -7.01 15.33 0.71
CA ASP A 78 -6.11 16.04 1.64
C ASP A 78 -5.35 15.08 2.55
N THR A 79 -5.84 13.85 2.71
CA THR A 79 -5.21 12.82 3.56
C THR A 79 -5.09 11.51 2.81
N ILE A 80 -3.91 10.90 2.88
CA ILE A 80 -3.59 9.61 2.28
C ILE A 80 -3.21 8.65 3.41
N LEU A 81 -4.03 7.64 3.65
CA LEU A 81 -3.69 6.49 4.47
C LEU A 81 -2.90 5.52 3.60
N LEU A 82 -1.59 5.40 3.84
CA LEU A 82 -0.67 4.65 2.97
C LEU A 82 -0.33 3.29 3.58
N GLY A 83 -0.87 2.22 2.99
CA GLY A 83 -0.73 0.85 3.46
C GLY A 83 0.33 0.04 2.74
N TYR A 84 1.21 -0.66 3.45
CA TYR A 84 2.15 -1.60 2.82
C TYR A 84 2.67 -2.68 3.78
N PRO A 85 3.14 -3.83 3.27
CA PRO A 85 3.97 -4.75 4.05
C PRO A 85 5.32 -4.09 4.36
N ASN A 86 5.79 -4.22 5.61
CA ASN A 86 7.14 -3.80 5.97
C ASN A 86 8.15 -4.82 5.41
N TRP A 87 8.96 -4.39 4.44
CA TRP A 87 10.02 -5.19 3.81
C TRP A 87 11.39 -4.64 4.20
N TRP A 88 12.16 -5.42 4.96
CA TRP A 88 13.49 -5.04 5.48
C TRP A 88 13.54 -3.67 6.18
N ALA A 89 12.56 -3.39 7.04
CA ALA A 89 12.41 -2.11 7.73
C ALA A 89 12.23 -0.90 6.79
N SER A 90 11.68 -1.14 5.59
CA SER A 90 11.44 -0.13 4.56
C SER A 90 10.14 -0.39 3.79
N ILE A 91 9.84 0.50 2.85
CA ILE A 91 8.71 0.40 1.92
C ILE A 91 9.07 -0.53 0.73
N PRO A 92 8.10 -1.27 0.18
CA PRO A 92 8.23 -1.90 -1.13
C PRO A 92 8.43 -0.86 -2.24
N MET A 93 9.20 -1.18 -3.29
CA MET A 93 9.42 -0.25 -4.43
C MET A 93 8.15 0.17 -5.20
N PRO A 94 7.05 -0.61 -5.25
CA PRO A 94 5.77 -0.11 -5.76
C PRO A 94 5.25 1.11 -4.99
N ILE A 95 5.48 1.18 -3.66
CA ILE A 95 5.12 2.36 -2.85
C ILE A 95 6.00 3.56 -3.20
N ALA A 96 7.30 3.35 -3.43
CA ALA A 96 8.18 4.42 -3.87
C ALA A 96 7.73 5.00 -5.23
N SER A 97 7.31 4.13 -6.15
CA SER A 97 6.76 4.54 -7.46
C SER A 97 5.50 5.37 -7.30
N PHE A 98 4.57 4.94 -6.44
CA PHE A 98 3.35 5.69 -6.13
C PHE A 98 3.65 7.06 -5.51
N LEU A 99 4.60 7.15 -4.59
CA LEU A 99 4.96 8.40 -3.92
C LEU A 99 5.62 9.42 -4.86
N GLU A 100 6.22 8.97 -5.95
CA GLU A 100 6.85 9.84 -6.95
C GLU A 100 5.91 10.22 -8.11
N GLU A 101 4.77 9.53 -8.25
CA GLU A 101 3.82 9.78 -9.34
C GLU A 101 2.99 11.06 -9.14
N TYR A 102 2.79 11.48 -7.88
CA TYR A 102 1.89 12.59 -7.54
C TYR A 102 2.58 13.68 -6.72
N ASP A 103 2.04 14.91 -6.78
CA ASP A 103 2.39 15.97 -5.85
C ASP A 103 1.59 15.83 -4.55
N PHE A 104 2.31 15.54 -3.46
CA PHE A 104 1.73 15.45 -2.12
C PHE A 104 1.89 16.74 -1.30
N SER A 105 2.34 17.84 -1.92
CA SER A 105 2.50 19.13 -1.23
C SER A 105 1.19 19.58 -0.59
N GLY A 106 1.23 19.82 0.73
CA GLY A 106 0.05 20.23 1.50
C GLY A 106 -0.90 19.10 1.90
N LYS A 107 -0.66 17.85 1.45
CA LYS A 107 -1.41 16.66 1.86
C LYS A 107 -0.79 16.03 3.11
N THR A 108 -1.61 15.35 3.90
CA THR A 108 -1.17 14.55 5.04
C THR A 108 -1.03 13.09 4.64
N ILE A 109 0.15 12.48 4.85
CA ILE A 109 0.36 11.05 4.62
C ILE A 109 0.47 10.33 5.98
N ILE A 110 -0.39 9.35 6.21
CA ILE A 110 -0.42 8.54 7.44
C ILE A 110 -0.14 7.07 7.06
N PRO A 111 1.04 6.54 7.38
CA PRO A 111 1.37 5.16 7.03
C PRO A 111 0.68 4.17 7.97
N PHE A 112 0.28 3.02 7.43
CA PHE A 112 -0.03 1.82 8.21
C PHE A 112 0.68 0.61 7.61
N CYS A 113 1.12 -0.32 8.47
CA CYS A 113 1.94 -1.43 8.02
C CYS A 113 1.47 -2.76 8.58
N SER A 114 1.31 -3.75 7.71
CA SER A 114 1.27 -5.15 8.13
C SER A 114 2.70 -5.65 8.29
N HIS A 115 3.02 -6.21 9.45
CA HIS A 115 4.33 -6.84 9.67
C HIS A 115 4.23 -8.31 9.27
N GLY A 116 5.07 -8.72 8.33
CA GLY A 116 5.34 -10.13 8.10
C GLY A 116 6.19 -10.65 9.26
N GLY A 117 5.54 -11.14 10.32
CA GLY A 117 6.21 -12.14 11.16
C GLY A 117 6.50 -13.32 10.24
N GLY A 118 7.77 -13.55 9.90
CA GLY A 118 8.18 -14.65 9.03
C GLY A 118 7.70 -15.98 9.61
N ARG A 119 6.53 -16.42 9.15
CA ARG A 119 5.91 -17.75 9.17
C ARG A 119 4.46 -17.57 8.78
N PHE A 120 4.13 -18.05 7.58
CA PHE A 120 2.76 -18.36 7.18
C PHE A 120 2.00 -19.02 8.34
N GLY A 121 0.74 -18.63 8.55
CA GLY A 121 -0.08 -19.03 9.68
C GLY A 121 -0.13 -20.53 9.96
N GLN A 122 0.63 -20.97 10.96
CA GLN A 122 0.17 -22.05 11.84
C GLN A 122 -0.83 -21.43 12.82
N SER A 123 -2.04 -21.21 12.34
CA SER A 123 -3.24 -21.09 13.17
C SER A 123 -4.18 -22.21 12.79
N LEU A 124 -3.66 -23.44 12.84
CA LEU A 124 -4.49 -24.61 13.11
C LEU A 124 -3.93 -25.26 14.38
N THR A 125 -4.77 -25.23 15.41
CA THR A 125 -4.68 -25.99 16.67
C THR A 125 -3.70 -25.49 17.73
N ALA A 126 -4.22 -24.61 18.59
CA ALA A 126 -4.03 -24.73 20.03
C ALA A 126 -5.37 -24.49 20.74
N ILE A 127 -6.32 -25.40 20.47
CA ILE A 127 -7.26 -25.89 21.49
C ILE A 127 -6.84 -27.34 21.74
#